data_AF-A0AAV4FSC7-F1
#
_entry.id   AF-A0AAV4FSC7-F1
#
_cell.length_a   1.000
_cell.length_b   1.000
_cell.length_c   1.000
_cell.angle_alpha   90.00
_cell.angle_beta   90.00
_cell.angle_gamma   90.00
#
_symmetry.space_group_name_H-M   'P 1'
#
loop_
_entity.id
_entity.type
_entity.pdbx_description
1 polymer ?
#
loop_
_entity_poly.entity_id
_entity_poly.type
_entity_poly.pdbx_seq_one_letter_code
_entity_poly.pdbx_strand_id
1 'polypeptide(L)'
;MSQILEGSHRCGRIEHSQQNGLPGADLTRVTQIMTVCPHRYVEMDAGDALFFHCNLLHTSGINTSDTKRWALIPCYNRKSNNPVFKHHHPQYTPLNKVRDTAILECQNLDDLSGKMFNVPGEDKTVNAK
;
A
#
# COMPACT_ATOMS: atom_id res chain seq x y z
N MET A 1 4.20 12.58 7.25
CA MET A 1 5.33 11.65 7.49
C MET A 1 4.80 10.22 7.62
N SER A 2 5.55 9.20 7.17
CA SER A 2 5.13 7.79 7.32
C SER A 2 5.34 7.31 8.76
N GLN A 3 4.41 6.51 9.27
CA GLN A 3 4.34 6.05 10.65
C GLN A 3 4.04 4.54 10.67
N ILE A 4 4.64 3.80 11.62
CA ILE A 4 4.44 2.36 11.79
C ILE A 4 4.24 1.98 13.25
N LEU A 5 3.54 0.86 13.50
CA LEU A 5 3.59 0.17 14.79
C LEU A 5 4.56 -1.00 14.68
N GLU A 6 5.74 -0.84 15.26
CA GLU A 6 6.85 -1.78 15.16
C GLU A 6 6.44 -3.17 15.69
N GLY A 7 6.67 -4.22 14.90
CA GLY A 7 6.30 -5.59 15.24
C GLY A 7 4.83 -5.97 15.04
N SER A 8 3.94 -5.04 14.69
CA SER A 8 2.49 -5.29 14.57
C SER A 8 2.11 -6.31 13.50
N HIS A 9 2.98 -6.58 12.52
CA HIS A 9 2.78 -7.65 11.53
C HIS A 9 2.64 -9.04 12.16
N ARG A 10 3.11 -9.22 13.42
CA ARG A 10 2.98 -10.46 14.20
C ARG A 10 1.62 -10.60 14.89
N CYS A 11 0.78 -9.56 14.89
CA CYS A 11 -0.54 -9.56 15.51
C CYS A 11 -1.61 -10.32 14.71
N GLY A 12 -1.23 -10.93 13.58
CA GLY A 12 -2.12 -11.64 12.68
C GLY A 12 -2.80 -10.72 11.67
N ARG A 13 -3.79 -11.26 10.96
CA ARG A 13 -4.61 -10.48 10.02
C ARG A 13 -5.54 -9.56 10.79
N ILE A 14 -5.57 -8.28 10.40
CA ILE A 14 -6.49 -7.28 10.94
C ILE A 14 -7.54 -7.01 9.87
N GLU A 15 -8.81 -7.04 10.25
CA GLU A 15 -9.90 -6.75 9.33
C GLU A 15 -9.89 -5.29 8.93
N HIS A 16 -10.28 -5.04 7.67
CA HIS A 16 -10.57 -3.70 7.23
C HIS A 16 -11.99 -3.35 7.66
N SER A 17 -12.15 -2.19 8.31
CA SER A 17 -13.43 -1.58 8.57
C SER A 17 -13.54 -0.27 7.80
N GLN A 18 -14.77 0.13 7.46
CA GLN A 18 -14.99 1.48 6.95
C GLN A 18 -14.99 2.47 8.10
N GLN A 19 -14.15 3.49 8.00
CA GLN A 19 -14.11 4.58 8.95
C GLN A 19 -14.18 5.90 8.21
N ASN A 20 -15.24 6.66 8.49
CA ASN A 20 -15.53 7.93 7.82
C ASN A 20 -15.52 7.81 6.28
N GLY A 21 -16.01 6.69 5.74
CA GLY A 21 -16.04 6.42 4.30
C GLY A 21 -14.71 5.97 3.69
N LEU A 22 -13.64 5.86 4.49
CA LEU A 22 -12.34 5.36 4.03
C LEU A 22 -12.10 3.94 4.57
N PRO A 23 -11.55 3.03 3.76
CA PRO A 23 -11.09 1.74 4.24
C PRO A 23 -9.91 1.94 5.20
N GLY A 24 -9.98 1.33 6.38
CA GLY A 24 -8.92 1.39 7.39
C GLY A 24 -8.90 0.14 8.25
N ALA A 25 -7.89 0.02 9.12
CA ALA A 25 -7.85 -1.04 10.12
C ALA A 25 -8.85 -0.75 11.25
N ASP A 26 -9.41 -1.80 11.86
CA ASP A 26 -10.24 -1.69 13.07
C ASP A 26 -9.54 -0.85 14.17
N LEU A 27 -10.11 0.31 14.53
CA LEU A 27 -9.50 1.23 15.50
C LEU A 27 -9.45 0.67 16.92
N THR A 28 -10.41 -0.18 17.32
CA THR A 28 -10.35 -0.84 18.62
C THR A 28 -9.11 -1.73 18.67
N ARG A 29 -8.86 -2.48 17.58
CA ARG A 29 -7.68 -3.33 17.47
C ARG A 29 -6.39 -2.52 17.39
N VAL A 30 -6.35 -1.45 16.60
CA VAL A 30 -5.19 -0.55 16.49
C VAL A 30 -4.85 0.06 17.86
N THR A 31 -5.84 0.58 18.58
CA THR A 31 -5.65 1.20 19.90
C THR A 31 -5.03 0.21 20.90
N GLN A 32 -5.50 -1.04 20.91
CA GLN A 32 -4.89 -2.08 21.75
C GLN A 32 -3.48 -2.43 21.31
N ILE A 33 -3.20 -2.49 20.00
CA ILE A 33 -1.85 -2.79 19.51
C ILE A 33 -0.88 -1.65 19.84
N MET A 34 -1.32 -0.39 19.83
CA MET A 34 -0.48 0.75 20.20
C MET A 34 0.02 0.72 21.65
N THR A 35 -0.64 -0.02 22.56
CA THR A 35 -0.18 -0.16 23.94
C THR A 35 1.00 -1.14 24.09
N VAL A 36 1.23 -2.00 23.09
CA VAL A 36 2.25 -3.06 23.14
C VAL A 36 3.27 -2.99 21.99
N CYS A 37 2.93 -2.34 20.88
CA CYS A 37 3.80 -2.13 19.73
C CYS A 37 4.27 -0.67 19.67
N PRO A 38 5.59 -0.41 19.70
CA PRO A 38 6.10 0.95 19.65
C PRO A 38 5.67 1.69 18.38
N HIS A 39 5.19 2.92 18.55
CA HIS A 39 4.93 3.82 17.44
C HIS A 39 6.25 4.46 16.98
N ARG A 40 6.53 4.40 15.67
CA ARG A 40 7.76 4.90 15.05
C ARG A 40 7.44 5.75 13.83
N TYR A 41 8.23 6.82 13.66
CA TYR A 41 8.27 7.60 12.43
C TYR A 41 9.33 7.03 11.51
N VAL A 42 9.03 6.97 10.22
CA VAL A 42 9.97 6.57 9.18
C VAL A 42 10.25 7.78 8.31
N GLU A 43 11.35 8.46 8.62
CA GLU A 43 11.92 9.55 7.83
C GLU A 43 12.74 8.96 6.69
N MET A 44 12.60 9.54 5.50
CA MET A 44 13.19 9.04 4.26
C MET A 44 13.56 10.22 3.37
N ASP A 45 14.73 10.14 2.75
CA ASP A 45 15.17 11.07 1.73
C ASP A 45 14.68 10.64 0.33
N ALA A 46 14.84 11.52 -0.66
CA ALA A 46 14.51 11.20 -2.04
C ALA A 46 15.38 10.03 -2.54
N GLY A 47 14.73 8.94 -2.95
CA GLY A 47 15.42 7.73 -3.42
C GLY A 47 15.46 6.60 -2.40
N ASP A 48 15.14 6.87 -1.13
CA ASP A 48 15.03 5.82 -0.12
C ASP A 48 13.86 4.87 -0.39
N ALA A 49 14.03 3.62 0.06
CA ALA A 49 13.01 2.60 -0.05
C ALA A 49 12.75 1.94 1.31
N LEU A 50 11.47 1.77 1.65
CA LEU A 50 11.02 1.02 2.82
C LEU A 50 10.39 -0.29 2.39
N PHE A 51 10.94 -1.42 2.84
CA PHE A 51 10.34 -2.74 2.69
C PHE A 51 9.67 -3.14 4.00
N PHE A 52 8.38 -3.45 3.95
CA PHE A 52 7.64 -3.88 5.13
C PHE A 52 6.60 -4.95 4.79
N HIS A 53 6.24 -5.74 5.79
CA HIS A 53 5.24 -6.80 5.66
C HIS A 53 3.84 -6.18 5.51
N CYS A 54 2.97 -6.74 4.67
CA CYS A 54 1.63 -6.18 4.39
C CYS A 54 0.72 -6.05 5.63
N ASN A 55 0.90 -6.92 6.63
CA ASN A 55 0.17 -6.83 7.91
C ASN A 55 0.77 -5.83 8.92
N LEU A 56 1.89 -5.16 8.61
CA LEU A 56 2.42 -4.12 9.48
C LEU A 56 1.43 -2.95 9.48
N LEU A 57 0.91 -2.58 10.64
CA LEU A 57 0.09 -1.38 10.76
C LEU A 57 0.96 -0.15 10.48
N HIS A 58 0.53 0.62 9.48
CA HIS A 58 1.22 1.80 9.00
C HIS A 58 0.20 2.86 8.58
N THR A 59 0.61 4.12 8.65
CA THR A 59 -0.20 5.26 8.23
C THR A 59 0.66 6.41 7.75
N SER A 60 0.07 7.35 7.03
CA SER A 60 0.68 8.64 6.73
C SER A 60 0.04 9.72 7.59
N GLY A 61 0.87 10.48 8.31
CA GLY A 61 0.42 11.73 8.92
C GLY A 61 0.05 12.78 7.87
N ILE A 62 -0.74 13.76 8.29
CA ILE A 62 -1.17 14.90 7.47
C ILE A 62 0.04 15.57 6.81
N ASN A 63 -0.07 15.91 5.53
CA ASN A 63 0.93 16.74 4.86
C ASN A 63 0.65 18.21 5.16
N THR A 64 1.49 18.82 5.99
CA THR A 64 1.40 20.24 6.39
C THR A 64 2.34 21.14 5.59
N SER A 65 3.03 20.61 4.58
CA SER A 65 3.92 21.40 3.71
C SER A 65 3.16 21.98 2.52
N ASP A 66 3.80 22.93 1.83
CA ASP A 66 3.35 23.54 0.58
C ASP A 66 3.64 22.68 -0.66
N THR A 67 4.33 21.55 -0.49
CA THR A 67 4.73 20.65 -1.58
C THR A 67 4.03 19.29 -1.52
N LYS A 68 3.99 18.61 -2.67
CA LYS A 68 3.43 17.25 -2.76
C LYS A 68 4.49 16.22 -2.37
N ARG A 69 4.08 15.24 -1.56
CA ARG A 69 4.87 14.03 -1.31
C ARG A 69 4.49 12.94 -2.30
N TRP A 70 5.43 12.55 -3.17
CA TRP A 70 5.27 11.46 -4.10
C TRP A 70 5.85 10.17 -3.51
N ALA A 71 5.14 9.06 -3.69
CA ALA A 71 5.61 7.73 -3.30
C ALA A 71 5.16 6.71 -4.35
N LEU A 72 6.05 5.79 -4.70
CA LEU A 72 5.74 4.61 -5.50
C LEU A 72 5.61 3.42 -4.54
N ILE A 73 4.45 2.77 -4.53
CA ILE A 73 4.17 1.65 -3.61
C ILE A 73 3.92 0.37 -4.42
N PRO A 74 4.97 -0.38 -4.74
CA PRO A 74 4.81 -1.70 -5.33
C PRO A 74 4.48 -2.74 -4.25
N CYS A 75 3.41 -3.49 -4.46
CA CYS A 75 2.99 -4.58 -3.57
C CYS A 75 3.34 -5.94 -4.20
N TYR A 76 3.91 -6.85 -3.40
CA TYR A 76 4.32 -8.17 -3.87
C TYR A 76 3.65 -9.29 -3.07
N ASN A 77 3.21 -10.33 -3.76
CA ASN A 77 2.77 -11.60 -3.18
C ASN A 77 3.51 -12.77 -3.84
N ARG A 78 3.62 -13.90 -3.14
CA ARG A 78 4.17 -15.12 -3.73
C ARG A 78 3.22 -15.64 -4.81
N LYS A 79 3.76 -16.27 -5.88
CA LYS A 79 2.98 -17.00 -6.89
C LYS A 79 1.97 -17.98 -6.27
N SER A 80 2.38 -18.65 -5.18
CA SER A 80 1.54 -19.59 -4.43
C SER A 80 0.42 -18.93 -3.61
N ASN A 81 0.47 -17.62 -3.41
CA ASN A 81 -0.55 -16.82 -2.71
C ASN A 81 -1.34 -15.98 -3.73
N ASN A 82 -1.83 -16.63 -4.79
CA ASN A 82 -2.64 -16.01 -5.82
C ASN A 82 -4.05 -15.70 -5.27
N PRO A 83 -4.62 -14.49 -5.48
CA PRO A 83 -5.98 -14.19 -5.06
C PRO A 83 -6.99 -15.23 -5.58
N VAL A 84 -7.83 -15.74 -4.66
CA VAL A 84 -8.85 -16.75 -4.96
C VAL A 84 -9.89 -16.21 -5.95
N PHE A 85 -10.31 -14.96 -5.77
CA PHE A 85 -11.31 -14.31 -6.61
C PHE A 85 -10.67 -13.32 -7.57
N LYS A 86 -11.16 -13.30 -8.81
CA LYS A 86 -10.79 -12.28 -9.80
C LYS A 86 -11.43 -10.95 -9.38
N HIS A 87 -10.59 -9.93 -9.16
CA HIS A 87 -11.01 -8.59 -8.78
C HIS A 87 -9.93 -7.58 -9.20
N HIS A 88 -9.98 -6.34 -8.67
CA HIS A 88 -9.10 -5.25 -9.06
C HIS A 88 -7.62 -5.45 -8.68
N HIS A 89 -7.31 -6.26 -7.65
CA HIS A 89 -5.91 -6.65 -7.43
C HIS A 89 -5.50 -7.73 -8.44
N PRO A 90 -4.33 -7.56 -9.09
CA PRO A 90 -3.89 -8.49 -10.11
C PRO A 90 -3.68 -9.89 -9.52
N GLN A 91 -4.14 -10.90 -10.26
CA GLN A 91 -3.68 -12.26 -10.04
C GLN A 91 -2.23 -12.40 -10.52
N TYR A 92 -1.60 -13.52 -10.18
CA TYR A 92 -0.22 -13.79 -10.53
C TYR A 92 0.05 -13.57 -12.03
N THR A 93 0.97 -12.65 -12.29
CA THR A 93 1.56 -12.42 -13.61
C THR A 93 3.05 -12.75 -13.52
N PRO A 94 3.59 -13.62 -14.38
CA PRO A 94 5.02 -13.86 -14.45
C PRO A 94 5.79 -12.56 -14.68
N LEU A 95 6.80 -12.30 -13.84
CA LEU A 95 7.67 -11.15 -14.01
C LEU A 95 8.78 -11.47 -15.02
N ASN A 96 8.87 -10.67 -16.07
CA ASN A 96 9.99 -10.70 -17.01
C ASN A 96 11.14 -9.90 -16.41
N LYS A 97 12.17 -10.59 -15.94
CA LYS A 97 13.38 -9.93 -15.42
C LYS A 97 14.07 -9.20 -16.56
N VAL A 98 14.39 -7.93 -16.32
CA VAL A 98 15.17 -7.08 -17.23
C VAL A 98 16.54 -6.81 -16.62
N ARG A 99 17.48 -6.32 -17.44
CA ARG A 99 18.80 -5.86 -16.96
C ARG A 99 18.64 -4.57 -16.17
N ASP A 100 19.57 -4.27 -15.27
CA ASP A 100 19.54 -3.04 -14.46
C ASP A 100 19.53 -1.77 -15.33
N THR A 101 20.13 -1.83 -16.52
CA THR A 101 20.13 -0.72 -17.49
C THR A 101 18.74 -0.38 -18.03
N ALA A 102 17.75 -1.24 -17.85
CA ALA A 102 16.40 -1.03 -18.36
C ALA A 102 15.71 0.22 -17.81
N ILE A 103 16.05 0.66 -16.59
CA ILE A 103 15.49 1.90 -16.02
C ILE A 103 15.99 3.14 -16.78
N LEU A 104 17.23 3.09 -17.28
CA LEU A 104 17.82 4.18 -18.06
C LEU A 104 17.43 4.11 -19.54
N GLU A 105 17.23 2.90 -20.05
CA GLU A 105 16.86 2.62 -21.45
C GLU A 105 15.35 2.77 -21.70
N CYS A 106 14.51 2.76 -20.66
CA CYS A 106 13.05 2.82 -20.85
C CYS A 106 12.61 4.20 -21.33
N GLN A 107 11.70 4.21 -22.31
CA GLN A 107 11.04 5.43 -22.77
C GLN A 107 9.86 5.76 -21.86
N ASN A 108 9.57 7.05 -21.71
CA ASN A 108 8.34 7.47 -21.04
C ASN A 108 7.13 6.97 -21.83
N LEU A 109 6.29 6.17 -21.16
CA LEU A 109 5.00 5.73 -21.70
C LEU A 109 3.92 6.71 -21.23
N ASP A 110 3.74 7.77 -21.99
CA ASP A 110 2.70 8.79 -21.82
C ASP A 110 1.35 8.39 -22.44
N ASP A 111 1.34 7.38 -23.31
CA ASP A 111 0.11 6.77 -23.82
C ASP A 111 -0.72 6.18 -22.68
N LEU A 112 -1.90 6.76 -22.45
CA LEU A 112 -2.84 6.33 -21.42
C LEU A 112 -3.82 5.25 -21.92
N SER A 113 -3.72 4.84 -23.19
CA SER A 113 -4.58 3.81 -23.78
C SER A 113 -4.50 2.51 -23.00
N GLY A 114 -5.66 2.00 -22.57
CA GLY A 114 -5.75 0.78 -21.75
C GLY A 114 -5.35 0.93 -20.28
N LYS A 115 -4.93 2.12 -19.82
CA LYS A 115 -4.77 2.38 -18.39
C LYS A 115 -6.14 2.59 -17.75
N MET A 116 -6.38 1.91 -16.63
CA MET A 116 -7.59 2.11 -15.82
C MET A 116 -7.31 3.18 -14.78
N PHE A 117 -8.14 4.22 -14.76
CA PHE A 117 -8.15 5.20 -13.70
C PHE A 117 -9.30 4.87 -12.76
N ASN A 118 -9.09 5.02 -11.46
CA ASN A 118 -10.19 4.88 -10.51
C ASN A 118 -11.18 6.02 -10.76
N VAL A 119 -12.41 5.66 -11.16
CA VAL A 119 -13.51 6.61 -11.33
C VAL A 119 -14.32 6.61 -10.03
N PRO A 120 -14.37 7.74 -9.31
CA PRO A 120 -15.17 7.84 -8.09
C PRO A 120 -16.62 7.44 -8.34
N GLY A 121 -17.12 6.45 -7.60
CA GLY A 121 -18.50 5.91 -7.73
C GLY A 121 -18.62 4.59 -8.49
N GLU A 122 -17.62 4.20 -9.29
CA GLU A 122 -17.59 2.88 -9.97
C GLU A 122 -16.84 1.82 -9.16
N ASP A 123 -16.07 2.25 -8.17
CA ASP A 123 -15.34 1.38 -7.28
C ASP A 123 -16.29 0.64 -6.31
N LYS A 124 -16.46 -0.65 -6.55
CA LYS A 124 -17.33 -1.53 -5.73
C LYS A 124 -16.76 -1.80 -4.34
N THR A 125 -15.51 -1.42 -4.06
CA THR A 125 -14.86 -1.64 -2.76
C THR A 125 -15.23 -0.58 -1.72
N VAL A 126 -15.74 0.57 -2.17
CA VAL A 126 -16.13 1.69 -1.28
C VAL A 126 -17.50 1.46 -0.62
N ASN A 127 -18.24 0.42 -1.02
CA ASN A 127 -19.57 0.09 -0.50
C ASN A 127 -19.73 -1.40 -0.14
N ALA A 128 -18.63 -2.14 0.02
CA ALA A 128 -18.70 -3.53 0.46
C ALA A 128 -19.16 -3.57 1.93
N LYS A 129 -20.44 -3.92 2.12
CA LYS A 129 -21.07 -4.20 3.41
C LYS A 129 -20.47 -5.44 4.06
#